data_AF-A0A925MEE9-F1
#
_entry.id   AF-A0A925MEE9-F1
#
_cell.length_a   1.000
_cell.length_b   1.000
_cell.length_c   1.000
_cell.angle_alpha   90.00
_cell.angle_beta   90.00
_cell.angle_gamma   90.00
#
_symmetry.space_group_name_H-M   'P 1'
#
loop_
_entity.id
_entity.type
_entity.pdbx_description
1 polymer ?
#
loop_
_entity_poly.entity_id
_entity_poly.type
_entity_poly.pdbx_seq_one_letter_code
_entity_poly.pdbx_strand_id
1 'polypeptide(L)'
;PIAVSVLDYLGARDLAIAATHDLDVAAQVDPRFARGYFGEPDDDTGQFDRKLRPGVAPTSNALALLIRAGYPAAIIAAVERRAGLDESVPAGRIALASR
;
A
#
# COMPACT_ATOMS: atom_id res chain seq x y z
N PRO A 1 -0.50 -0.66 -19.30
CA PRO A 1 0.88 -0.78 -18.77
C PRO A 1 1.64 -1.92 -19.47
N ILE A 2 2.97 -1.83 -19.62
CA ILE A 2 3.78 -2.91 -20.23
C ILE A 2 3.55 -4.25 -19.51
N ALA A 3 3.42 -4.20 -18.18
CA ALA A 3 3.16 -5.38 -17.36
C ALA A 3 1.89 -6.15 -17.77
N VAL A 4 0.84 -5.48 -18.24
CA VAL A 4 -0.41 -6.15 -18.67
C VAL A 4 -0.15 -7.07 -19.86
N SER A 5 0.57 -6.62 -20.87
CA SER A 5 0.88 -7.43 -22.05
C SER A 5 1.76 -8.64 -21.70
N VAL A 6 2.67 -8.49 -20.75
CA VAL A 6 3.51 -9.60 -20.25
C VAL A 6 2.65 -10.60 -19.47
N LEU A 7 1.77 -10.13 -18.58
CA LEU A 7 0.88 -10.99 -17.82
C LEU A 7 -0.10 -11.74 -18.73
N ASP A 8 -0.62 -11.11 -19.78
CA ASP A 8 -1.49 -11.76 -20.76
C ASP A 8 -0.76 -12.87 -21.52
N TYR A 9 0.50 -12.66 -21.88
CA TYR A 9 1.32 -13.68 -22.53
C TYR A 9 1.59 -14.88 -21.61
N LEU A 10 1.93 -14.62 -20.35
CA LEU A 10 2.30 -15.64 -19.37
C LEU A 10 1.09 -16.40 -18.83
N GLY A 11 0.01 -15.71 -18.46
CA GLY A 11 -1.19 -16.31 -17.86
C GLY A 11 -1.96 -17.23 -18.81
N ALA A 12 -1.75 -17.10 -20.14
CA ALA A 12 -2.28 -18.02 -21.13
C ALA A 12 -1.48 -19.33 -21.28
N ARG A 13 -0.29 -19.42 -20.66
CA ARG A 13 0.67 -20.51 -20.87
C ARG A 13 1.04 -21.25 -19.59
N ASP A 14 1.24 -20.50 -18.53
CA ASP A 14 1.80 -20.97 -17.28
C ASP A 14 0.98 -20.47 -16.08
N LEU A 15 1.23 -21.04 -14.90
CA LEU A 15 0.77 -20.46 -13.64
C LEU A 15 1.58 -19.19 -13.36
N ALA A 16 0.98 -18.04 -13.62
CA ALA A 16 1.58 -16.73 -13.38
C ALA A 16 1.06 -16.13 -12.06
N ILE A 17 2.00 -15.70 -11.20
CA ILE A 17 1.73 -14.94 -9.98
C ILE A 17 2.52 -13.64 -10.07
N ALA A 18 1.88 -12.51 -9.79
CA ALA A 18 2.53 -11.21 -9.78
C ALA A 18 2.10 -10.40 -8.55
N ALA A 19 3.04 -9.64 -8.00
CA ALA A 19 2.79 -8.62 -6.99
C ALA A 19 3.03 -7.25 -7.64
N THR A 20 2.10 -6.31 -7.44
CA THR A 20 2.18 -4.97 -8.02
C THR A 20 1.58 -3.92 -7.08
N HIS A 21 2.14 -2.71 -7.10
CA HIS A 21 1.53 -1.52 -6.50
C HIS A 21 0.72 -0.70 -7.52
N ASP A 22 0.74 -1.10 -8.80
CA ASP A 22 0.03 -0.44 -9.89
C ASP A 22 -1.42 -0.94 -9.95
N LEU A 23 -2.34 -0.07 -9.54
CA LEU A 23 -3.78 -0.35 -9.55
C LEU A 23 -4.35 -0.44 -10.97
N ASP A 24 -3.74 0.23 -11.96
CA ASP A 24 -4.17 0.15 -13.36
C ASP A 24 -3.85 -1.23 -13.94
N VAL A 25 -2.71 -1.82 -13.55
CA VAL A 25 -2.40 -3.22 -13.88
C VAL A 25 -3.46 -4.13 -13.26
N ALA A 26 -3.73 -4.00 -11.96
CA ALA A 26 -4.71 -4.83 -11.27
C ALA A 26 -6.12 -4.72 -11.87
N ALA A 27 -6.52 -3.52 -12.32
CA ALA A 27 -7.81 -3.31 -12.97
C ALA A 27 -7.87 -3.94 -14.37
N GLN A 28 -6.83 -3.79 -15.19
CA GLN A 28 -6.84 -4.27 -16.58
C GLN A 28 -6.73 -5.79 -16.72
N VAL A 29 -6.17 -6.48 -15.73
CA VAL A 29 -6.07 -7.95 -15.75
C VAL A 29 -7.33 -8.64 -15.21
N ASP A 30 -8.28 -7.90 -14.62
CA ASP A 30 -9.57 -8.44 -14.18
C ASP A 30 -10.48 -8.74 -15.38
N PRO A 31 -11.23 -9.86 -15.40
CA PRO A 31 -11.26 -10.97 -14.43
C PRO A 31 -10.29 -12.12 -14.78
N ARG A 32 -9.37 -11.91 -15.72
CA ARG A 32 -8.45 -12.95 -16.24
C ARG A 32 -7.51 -13.49 -15.15
N PHE A 33 -7.16 -12.66 -14.19
CA PHE A 33 -6.38 -13.03 -13.01
C PHE A 33 -7.21 -12.92 -11.74
N ALA A 34 -7.13 -13.92 -10.87
CA ALA A 34 -7.60 -13.79 -9.50
C ALA A 34 -6.76 -12.73 -8.77
N ARG A 35 -7.44 -11.77 -8.13
CA ARG A 35 -6.78 -10.66 -7.43
C ARG A 35 -6.79 -10.91 -5.94
N GLY A 36 -5.68 -10.57 -5.29
CA GLY A 36 -5.60 -10.58 -3.84
C GLY A 36 -4.62 -9.56 -3.30
N TYR A 37 -4.79 -9.22 -2.02
CA TYR A 37 -3.97 -8.24 -1.31
C TYR A 37 -3.64 -8.71 0.11
N PHE A 38 -2.53 -8.19 0.64
CA PHE A 38 -2.19 -8.32 2.06
C PHE A 38 -2.71 -7.08 2.81
N GLY A 39 -3.25 -7.32 4.01
CA GLY A 39 -3.75 -6.24 4.85
C GLY A 39 -2.66 -5.47 5.57
N GLU A 40 -3.12 -4.47 6.32
CA GLU A 40 -2.27 -3.61 7.15
C GLU A 40 -1.62 -4.37 8.31
N PRO A 41 -0.44 -3.92 8.77
CA PRO A 41 0.12 -4.42 10.01
C PRO A 41 -0.76 -4.01 11.19
N ASP A 42 -0.75 -4.84 12.22
CA ASP A 42 -1.39 -4.51 13.50
C ASP A 42 -0.78 -3.22 14.10
N ASP A 43 -1.61 -2.31 14.58
CA ASP A 43 -1.15 -0.99 15.06
C ASP A 43 -0.22 -1.12 16.27
N ASP A 44 -0.54 -2.04 17.19
CA ASP A 44 0.22 -2.25 18.42
C ASP A 44 1.57 -2.92 18.13
N THR A 45 1.55 -4.06 17.45
CA THR A 45 2.72 -4.93 17.26
C THR A 45 3.50 -4.64 15.98
N GLY A 46 2.85 -4.06 14.97
CA GLY A 46 3.43 -3.84 13.64
C GLY A 46 3.56 -5.10 12.80
N GLN A 47 2.95 -6.19 13.25
CA GLN A 47 3.04 -7.47 12.57
C GLN A 47 2.00 -7.53 11.45
N PHE A 48 2.44 -7.93 10.27
CA PHE A 48 1.53 -8.33 9.20
C PHE A 48 0.95 -9.71 9.51
N ASP A 49 -0.36 -9.87 9.33
CA ASP A 49 -1.02 -11.17 9.52
C ASP A 49 -0.74 -12.17 8.40
N ARG A 50 -0.13 -11.71 7.30
CA ARG A 50 0.28 -12.49 6.12
C ARG A 50 -0.88 -13.24 5.46
N LYS A 51 -2.13 -12.76 5.62
CA LYS A 51 -3.30 -13.37 4.98
C LYS A 51 -3.58 -12.69 3.64
N LEU A 52 -3.61 -13.50 2.58
CA LEU A 52 -4.05 -13.05 1.26
C LEU A 52 -5.58 -12.97 1.23
N ARG A 53 -6.11 -11.77 1.01
CA ARG A 53 -7.55 -11.47 0.94
C ARG A 53 -7.94 -11.26 -0.52
N PRO A 54 -9.17 -11.64 -0.93
CA PRO A 54 -9.61 -11.43 -2.31
C PRO A 54 -9.79 -9.94 -2.64
N GLY A 55 -9.50 -9.57 -3.88
CA GLY A 55 -9.68 -8.21 -4.39
C GLY A 55 -8.40 -7.37 -4.37
N VAL A 56 -8.55 -6.06 -4.24
CA VAL A 56 -7.47 -5.07 -4.25
C VAL A 56 -7.49 -4.31 -2.93
N ALA A 57 -6.31 -3.93 -2.42
CA ALA A 57 -6.20 -3.19 -1.18
C ALA A 57 -6.99 -1.86 -1.28
N PRO A 58 -7.86 -1.55 -0.31
CA PRO A 58 -8.68 -0.33 -0.34
C PRO A 58 -7.88 0.93 0.02
N THR A 59 -6.72 0.77 0.64
CA THR A 59 -5.88 1.85 1.18
C THR A 59 -4.41 1.61 0.82
N SER A 60 -3.64 2.69 0.80
CA SER A 60 -2.18 2.64 0.77
C SER A 60 -1.64 2.95 2.16
N ASN A 61 -0.62 2.23 2.59
CA ASN A 61 -0.01 2.36 3.91
C ASN A 61 1.40 2.89 3.91
N ALA A 62 1.91 3.34 2.75
CA ALA A 62 3.27 3.82 2.64
C ALA A 62 3.60 4.91 3.68
N LEU A 63 2.66 5.84 3.92
CA LEU A 63 2.83 6.89 4.93
C LEU A 63 2.92 6.32 6.36
N ALA A 64 2.01 5.41 6.73
CA ALA A 64 2.01 4.76 8.03
C ALA A 64 3.31 3.97 8.27
N LEU A 65 3.80 3.28 7.24
CA LEU A 65 5.08 2.55 7.29
C LEU A 65 6.28 3.49 7.46
N LEU A 66 6.30 4.65 6.80
CA LEU A 66 7.36 5.65 6.99
C LEU A 66 7.41 6.19 8.43
N ILE A 67 6.23 6.51 9.00
CA ILE A 67 6.11 6.96 10.39
C ILE A 67 6.64 5.87 11.33
N ARG A 68 6.21 4.61 11.15
CA ARG A 68 6.64 3.48 11.98
C ARG A 68 8.13 3.17 11.86
N ALA A 69 8.71 3.38 10.68
CA ALA A 69 10.15 3.23 10.44
C ALA A 69 10.99 4.37 11.04
N GLY A 70 10.37 5.38 11.66
CA GLY A 70 11.07 6.48 12.32
C GLY A 70 11.64 7.52 11.37
N TYR A 71 11.07 7.67 10.18
CA TYR A 71 11.52 8.69 9.23
C TYR A 71 11.30 10.11 9.79
N PRO A 72 12.22 11.06 9.50
CA PRO A 72 12.10 12.45 9.94
C PRO A 72 10.75 13.09 9.61
N ALA A 73 10.20 13.86 10.56
CA ALA A 73 8.93 14.57 10.39
C ALA A 73 8.88 15.47 9.13
N ALA A 74 10.02 16.03 8.73
CA ALA A 74 10.12 16.82 7.50
C ALA A 74 9.81 16.00 6.22
N ILE A 75 10.14 14.70 6.21
CA ILE A 75 9.80 13.79 5.11
C ILE A 75 8.32 13.47 5.14
N ILE A 76 7.76 13.14 6.31
CA ILE A 76 6.33 12.85 6.50
C ILE A 76 5.48 14.02 5.99
N ALA A 77 5.77 15.24 6.46
CA ALA A 77 5.08 16.45 6.02
C ALA A 77 5.23 16.70 4.52
N ALA A 78 6.37 16.37 3.91
CA ALA A 78 6.56 16.50 2.46
C ALA A 78 5.75 15.47 1.65
N VAL A 79 5.50 14.28 2.21
CA VAL A 79 4.63 13.27 1.59
C VAL A 79 3.17 13.71 1.70
N GLU A 80 2.72 14.14 2.88
CA GLU A 80 1.35 14.61 3.12
C GLU A 80 0.96 15.76 2.18
N ARG A 81 1.85 16.77 2.02
CA ARG A 81 1.65 17.87 1.07
C ARG A 81 1.52 17.40 -0.37
N ARG A 82 2.34 16.43 -0.81
CA ARG A 82 2.30 15.90 -2.19
C ARG A 82 1.07 15.04 -2.44
N ALA A 83 0.62 14.32 -1.41
CA ALA A 83 -0.56 13.47 -1.47
C ALA A 83 -1.87 14.26 -1.33
N GLY A 84 -1.80 15.57 -1.02
CA GLY A 84 -2.99 16.41 -0.84
C GLY A 84 -3.76 16.09 0.45
N LEU A 85 -3.08 15.58 1.48
CA LEU A 85 -3.69 15.16 2.75
C LEU A 85 -3.74 16.30 3.79
N ASP A 86 -3.38 17.53 3.41
CA ASP A 86 -3.08 18.66 4.31
C ASP A 86 -4.32 19.35 4.91
N GLU A 87 -5.54 18.92 4.59
CA GLU A 87 -6.77 19.44 5.22
C GLU A 87 -7.33 18.45 6.26
N SER A 88 -6.80 18.49 7.50
CA SER A 88 -7.50 18.23 8.78
C SER A 88 -6.66 17.59 9.91
N VAL A 89 -5.47 18.10 10.23
CA VAL A 89 -4.86 17.80 11.54
C VAL A 89 -4.88 19.05 12.43
N PRO A 90 -5.74 19.12 13.47
CA PRO A 90 -5.63 20.17 14.47
C PRO A 90 -4.30 19.99 15.21
N ALA A 91 -3.56 21.09 15.32
CA ALA A 91 -2.34 21.19 16.10
C ALA A 91 -2.60 20.75 17.56
N GLY A 92 -2.32 19.50 17.90
CA GLY A 92 -2.57 19.04 19.27
C GLY A 92 -2.51 17.54 19.49
N ARG A 93 -1.41 16.87 19.10
CA ARG A 93 -0.97 15.60 19.72
C ARG A 93 0.43 15.17 19.25
N ILE A 94 1.42 16.00 19.54
CA ILE A 94 2.79 15.50 19.76
C ILE A 94 3.08 15.73 21.23
N ALA A 95 2.46 14.91 22.09
CA ALA A 95 2.96 14.69 23.43
C ALA A 95 4.07 13.64 23.30
N LEU A 96 5.28 14.11 23.02
CA LEU A 96 6.49 13.31 23.15
C LEU A 96 6.55 12.84 24.60
N ALA A 97 6.43 11.54 24.83
CA ALA A 97 6.67 10.94 26.13
C ALA A 97 8.13 11.19 26.50
N SER A 98 8.37 12.22 27.30
CA SER A 98 9.58 12.38 28.09
C SER A 98 9.53 11.38 29.24
N ARG A 99 10.38 10.36 29.19
CA ARG A 99 11.11 9.74 30.30
C ARG A 99 12.07 8.67 29.79
#